data_AF-A0A7L0Z639-F1
#
_entry.id   AF-A0A7L0Z639-F1
#
_cell.length_a   1.000
_cell.length_b   1.000
_cell.length_c   1.000
_cell.angle_alpha   90.00
_cell.angle_beta   90.00
_cell.angle_gamma   90.00
#
_symmetry.space_group_name_H-M   'P 1'
#
loop_
_entity.id
_entity.type
_entity.pdbx_description
1 polymer ?
#
loop_
_entity_poly.entity_id
_entity_poly.type
_entity_poly.pdbx_seq_one_letter_code
_entity_poly.pdbx_strand_id
1 'polypeptide(L)'
;FLFLKLENKTKGQLQKQICRVVLDHFEKQYTAELGNAWNSVRDVLTSPLCWQHSILLNRFSSCPELENSLCVQGYHPAFQGGLPYLPAAFKCYIRRTPERFPAQKHQAGKLKEYYLLNAASLLPVLALEVKDGENVLDLCAAPGGKSVAILQCACPGRFHCNEYDDLRARWLEETIESFIPEPLINLIMVSKLDGRHIGDLKPELYDKVLVDTPCSNDRSWLFSSDIHQATLRLIQRKELSYLQFQLLR
;
A
#
# COMPACT_ATOMS: atom_id res chain seq x y z
N PHE A 1 24.52 11.05 37.43
CA PHE A 1 23.41 10.74 38.34
C PHE A 1 22.16 11.46 37.89
N LEU A 2 21.30 10.79 37.12
CA LEU A 2 19.85 11.05 37.02
C LEU A 2 19.26 9.97 36.11
N PHE A 3 19.26 8.76 36.69
CA PHE A 3 18.30 7.70 36.37
C PHE A 3 16.95 8.08 36.98
N LEU A 4 15.85 7.56 36.43
CA LEU A 4 14.43 7.68 36.85
C LEU A 4 13.75 8.94 36.26
N LYS A 5 12.73 8.89 35.39
CA LYS A 5 11.69 7.87 35.14
C LYS A 5 11.29 7.90 33.66
N LEU A 6 11.71 6.89 32.88
CA LEU A 6 10.91 6.43 31.74
C LEU A 6 9.84 5.51 32.33
N GLU A 7 8.72 6.08 32.75
CA GLU A 7 7.53 5.29 33.06
C GLU A 7 7.05 4.63 31.77
N ASN A 8 7.28 3.31 31.71
CA ASN A 8 6.69 2.36 30.77
C ASN A 8 5.18 2.59 30.68
N LYS A 9 4.75 3.35 29.67
CA LYS A 9 3.41 3.20 29.08
C LYS A 9 3.49 2.17 27.96
N THR A 10 3.72 0.92 28.32
CA THR A 10 3.26 -0.23 27.54
C THR A 10 1.72 -0.24 27.59
N LYS A 11 1.10 0.67 26.82
CA LYS A 11 -0.30 0.49 26.41
C LYS A 11 -0.34 -0.83 25.65
N GLY A 12 -0.99 -1.84 26.24
CA GLY A 12 -1.09 -3.19 25.70
C GLY A 12 -1.40 -3.15 24.20
N GLN A 13 -0.49 -3.67 23.39
CA GLN A 13 -0.83 -4.00 22.02
C GLN A 13 -1.93 -5.05 22.11
N LEU A 14 -3.15 -4.69 21.71
CA LEU A 14 -4.21 -5.66 21.45
C LEU A 14 -3.62 -6.74 20.54
N GLN A 15 -3.40 -7.92 21.11
CA GLN A 15 -2.98 -9.08 20.35
C GLN A 15 -4.05 -9.29 19.28
N LYS A 16 -3.66 -9.25 18.00
CA LYS A 16 -4.60 -9.39 16.90
C LYS A 16 -5.31 -10.74 17.04
N GLN A 17 -6.60 -10.70 17.37
CA GLN A 17 -7.41 -11.90 17.54
C GLN A 17 -7.98 -12.32 16.19
N ILE A 18 -7.88 -13.61 15.88
CA ILE A 18 -8.42 -14.16 14.65
C ILE A 18 -9.95 -14.22 14.75
N CYS A 19 -10.62 -13.68 13.75
CA CYS A 19 -12.06 -13.82 13.54
C CYS A 19 -12.34 -15.23 12.99
N ARG A 20 -12.84 -16.11 13.86
CA ARG A 20 -13.09 -17.53 13.52
C ARG A 20 -14.05 -17.69 12.34
N VAL A 21 -15.12 -16.89 12.28
CA VAL A 21 -16.09 -16.92 11.18
C VAL A 21 -15.42 -16.65 9.83
N VAL A 22 -14.45 -15.72 9.79
CA VAL A 22 -13.69 -15.42 8.57
C VAL A 22 -12.71 -16.54 8.25
N LEU A 23 -12.01 -17.07 9.26
CA LEU A 23 -11.08 -18.17 9.05
C LEU A 23 -11.80 -19.44 8.55
N ASP A 24 -12.94 -19.81 9.13
CA ASP A 24 -13.73 -20.97 8.71
C ASP A 24 -14.21 -20.84 7.26
N HIS A 25 -14.58 -19.63 6.85
CA HIS A 25 -14.92 -19.33 5.47
C HIS A 25 -13.71 -19.51 4.55
N PHE A 26 -12.55 -18.98 4.93
CA PHE A 26 -11.29 -19.14 4.18
C PHE A 26 -10.85 -20.59 4.09
N GLU A 27 -10.97 -21.37 5.18
CA GLU A 27 -10.67 -22.80 5.18
C GLU A 27 -11.50 -23.53 4.13
N LYS A 28 -12.82 -23.27 4.07
CA LYS A 28 -13.68 -23.89 3.06
C LYS A 28 -13.34 -23.46 1.63
N GLN A 29 -13.18 -22.15 1.40
CA GLN A 29 -12.98 -21.61 0.06
C GLN A 29 -11.56 -21.89 -0.46
N TYR A 30 -10.53 -21.52 0.29
CA TYR A 30 -9.15 -21.59 -0.17
C TYR A 30 -8.56 -23.00 -0.13
N THR A 31 -9.09 -23.92 0.68
CA THR A 31 -8.76 -25.35 0.50
C THR A 31 -9.23 -25.87 -0.86
N ALA A 32 -10.41 -25.46 -1.32
CA ALA A 32 -10.93 -25.86 -2.62
C ALA A 32 -10.14 -25.22 -3.79
N GLU A 33 -9.70 -23.96 -3.64
CA GLU A 33 -8.99 -23.22 -4.69
C GLU A 33 -7.48 -23.53 -4.74
N LEU A 34 -6.82 -23.67 -3.58
CA LEU A 34 -5.36 -23.78 -3.49
C LEU A 34 -4.88 -25.19 -3.09
N GLY A 35 -5.78 -26.09 -2.69
CA GLY A 35 -5.44 -27.44 -2.24
C GLY A 35 -4.41 -27.42 -1.12
N ASN A 36 -3.36 -28.25 -1.24
CA ASN A 36 -2.32 -28.37 -0.22
C ASN A 36 -1.54 -27.08 0.06
N ALA A 37 -1.47 -26.15 -0.91
CA ALA A 37 -0.77 -24.88 -0.74
C ALA A 37 -1.47 -23.97 0.28
N TRP A 38 -2.77 -24.18 0.51
CA TRP A 38 -3.53 -23.40 1.50
C TRP A 38 -2.92 -23.52 2.90
N ASN A 39 -2.42 -24.69 3.30
CA ASN A 39 -1.82 -24.88 4.63
C ASN A 39 -0.69 -23.87 4.89
N SER A 40 0.25 -23.76 3.95
CA SER A 40 1.36 -22.80 4.05
C SER A 40 0.89 -21.35 4.01
N VAL A 41 -0.09 -21.03 3.16
CA VAL A 41 -0.67 -19.67 3.08
C VAL A 41 -1.35 -19.30 4.38
N ARG A 42 -2.18 -20.19 4.93
CA ARG A 42 -2.90 -20.01 6.18
C ARG A 42 -1.96 -19.80 7.35
N ASP A 43 -0.90 -20.60 7.45
CA ASP A 43 0.06 -20.51 8.56
C ASP A 43 0.74 -19.12 8.60
N VAL A 44 1.09 -18.57 7.44
CA VAL A 44 1.61 -17.19 7.33
C VAL A 44 0.51 -16.15 7.55
N LEU A 45 -0.69 -16.38 7.02
CA LEU A 45 -1.82 -15.44 7.11
C LEU A 45 -2.31 -15.27 8.56
N THR A 46 -2.29 -16.34 9.35
CA THR A 46 -2.73 -16.36 10.76
C THR A 46 -1.62 -15.97 11.75
N SER A 47 -0.39 -15.80 11.29
CA SER A 47 0.75 -15.37 12.11
C SER A 47 1.18 -13.95 11.74
N PRO A 48 0.66 -12.90 12.42
CA PRO A 48 1.11 -11.51 12.21
C PRO A 48 2.59 -11.30 12.44
N LEU A 49 3.21 -12.17 13.25
CA LEU A 49 4.65 -12.16 13.46
C LEU A 49 5.40 -12.54 12.19
N CYS A 50 4.82 -13.22 11.20
CA CYS A 50 5.54 -13.53 9.95
C CYS A 50 5.41 -12.42 8.90
N TRP A 51 4.68 -11.33 9.18
CA TRP A 51 4.37 -10.33 8.16
C TRP A 51 5.51 -9.35 7.95
N GLN A 52 6.06 -9.42 6.74
CA GLN A 52 7.10 -8.52 6.30
C GLN A 52 6.50 -7.20 5.81
N HIS A 53 7.21 -6.12 6.12
CA HIS A 53 6.96 -4.80 5.58
C HIS A 53 8.20 -4.38 4.80
N SER A 54 7.99 -3.68 3.70
CA SER A 54 9.04 -3.05 2.94
C SER A 54 9.14 -1.56 3.28
N ILE A 55 10.36 -1.06 3.17
CA ILE A 55 10.71 0.35 3.32
C ILE A 55 11.00 0.88 1.93
N LEU A 56 10.04 1.60 1.35
CA LEU A 56 10.23 2.34 0.11
C LEU A 56 10.82 3.69 0.45
N LEU A 57 12.06 3.95 0.05
CA LEU A 57 12.70 5.25 0.28
C LEU A 57 12.06 6.31 -0.60
N ASN A 58 11.97 7.52 -0.06
CA ASN A 58 11.53 8.68 -0.79
C ASN A 58 12.73 9.34 -1.50
N ARG A 59 12.76 9.29 -2.83
CA ARG A 59 13.80 9.90 -3.68
C ARG A 59 13.87 11.42 -3.55
N PHE A 60 12.80 12.07 -3.06
CA PHE A 60 12.74 13.52 -2.90
C PHE A 60 13.29 14.01 -1.55
N SER A 61 13.60 13.11 -0.64
CA SER A 61 14.13 13.40 0.70
C SER A 61 15.18 12.37 1.13
N SER A 62 15.84 11.72 0.17
CA SER A 62 16.72 10.60 0.42
C SER A 62 17.91 11.00 1.31
N CYS A 63 18.13 10.22 2.36
CA CYS A 63 19.21 10.40 3.33
C CYS A 63 20.17 9.18 3.27
N PRO A 64 21.43 9.34 2.86
CA PRO A 64 22.40 8.23 2.79
C PRO A 64 22.62 7.52 4.14
N GLU A 65 22.52 8.25 5.24
CA GLU A 65 22.66 7.70 6.60
C GLU A 65 21.55 6.69 6.91
N LEU A 66 20.32 6.94 6.43
CA LEU A 66 19.20 6.01 6.57
C LEU A 66 19.50 4.70 5.83
N GLU A 67 19.93 4.78 4.58
CA GLU A 67 20.24 3.60 3.76
C GLU A 67 21.36 2.74 4.38
N ASN A 68 22.42 3.39 4.87
CA ASN A 68 23.49 2.71 5.60
C ASN A 68 22.97 2.03 6.88
N SER A 69 22.11 2.72 7.64
CA SER A 69 21.48 2.18 8.85
C SER A 69 20.61 0.95 8.54
N LEU A 70 19.85 0.98 7.45
CA LEU A 70 19.04 -0.16 6.99
C LEU A 70 19.92 -1.38 6.71
N CYS A 71 21.02 -1.21 5.97
CA CYS A 71 21.98 -2.29 5.68
C CYS A 71 22.57 -2.88 6.96
N VAL A 72 23.00 -2.05 7.92
CA VAL A 72 23.53 -2.51 9.23
C VAL A 72 22.47 -3.28 10.02
N GLN A 73 21.20 -2.90 9.90
CA GLN A 73 20.06 -3.60 10.51
C GLN A 73 19.64 -4.87 9.75
N GLY A 74 20.35 -5.28 8.70
CA GLY A 74 20.08 -6.50 7.94
C GLY A 74 18.96 -6.39 6.91
N TYR A 75 18.54 -5.18 6.58
CA TYR A 75 17.69 -4.94 5.41
C TYR A 75 18.51 -5.08 4.13
N HIS A 76 17.86 -5.56 3.07
CA HIS A 76 18.45 -5.72 1.75
C HIS A 76 17.46 -5.28 0.68
N PRO A 77 17.94 -4.89 -0.52
CA PRO A 77 17.06 -4.53 -1.63
C PRO A 77 16.03 -5.62 -1.92
N ALA A 78 14.76 -5.23 -2.05
CA ALA A 78 13.64 -6.13 -2.29
C ALA A 78 13.65 -6.74 -3.70
N PHE A 79 14.23 -6.02 -4.66
CA PHE A 79 14.31 -6.41 -6.05
C PHE A 79 15.80 -6.52 -6.41
N GLN A 80 16.34 -7.75 -6.38
CA GLN A 80 17.73 -8.04 -6.73
C GLN A 80 17.82 -8.50 -8.19
N GLY A 81 18.82 -8.01 -8.93
CA GLY A 81 18.95 -8.22 -10.36
C GLY A 81 18.19 -7.14 -11.13
N GLY A 82 18.93 -6.19 -11.71
CA GLY A 82 18.37 -4.98 -12.30
C GLY A 82 17.26 -5.30 -13.30
N LEU A 83 16.02 -5.00 -12.91
CA LEU A 83 14.93 -4.86 -13.87
C LEU A 83 15.35 -3.70 -14.79
N PRO A 84 15.53 -3.93 -16.11
CA PRO A 84 16.12 -2.92 -17.00
C PRO A 84 15.30 -1.62 -17.06
N TYR A 85 14.01 -1.71 -16.73
CA TYR A 85 13.07 -0.60 -16.67
C TYR A 85 12.97 0.06 -15.29
N LEU A 86 13.55 -0.53 -14.24
CA LEU A 86 13.45 0.03 -12.89
C LEU A 86 14.48 1.16 -12.75
N PRO A 87 14.03 2.40 -12.47
CA PRO A 87 14.94 3.52 -12.33
C PRO A 87 15.86 3.32 -11.13
N ALA A 88 17.12 3.74 -11.27
CA ALA A 88 18.12 3.66 -10.20
C ALA A 88 17.71 4.41 -8.92
N ALA A 89 16.81 5.40 -9.04
CA ALA A 89 16.26 6.14 -7.91
C ALA A 89 15.25 5.32 -7.08
N PHE A 90 14.66 4.27 -7.64
CA PHE A 90 13.71 3.43 -6.92
C PHE A 90 14.44 2.51 -5.94
N LYS A 91 14.27 2.78 -4.65
CA LYS A 91 14.93 2.05 -3.58
C LYS A 91 13.90 1.49 -2.60
N CYS A 92 13.85 0.17 -2.53
CA CYS A 92 12.93 -0.56 -1.65
C CYS A 92 13.69 -1.66 -0.90
N TYR A 93 13.55 -1.67 0.43
CA TYR A 93 14.26 -2.58 1.30
C TYR A 93 13.31 -3.49 2.06
N ILE A 94 13.68 -4.76 2.19
CA ILE A 94 12.99 -5.77 3.00
C ILE A 94 13.96 -6.42 3.97
N ARG A 95 13.41 -7.03 5.00
CA ARG A 95 14.16 -7.85 5.96
C ARG A 95 13.44 -9.17 6.16
N ARG A 96 14.19 -10.26 6.21
CA ARG A 96 13.62 -11.60 6.41
C ARG A 96 12.96 -11.73 7.76
N THR A 97 13.61 -11.18 8.79
CA THR A 97 13.07 -11.17 10.14
C THR A 97 12.01 -10.07 10.28
N PRO A 98 10.87 -10.41 10.88
CA PRO A 98 9.72 -9.54 11.02
C PRO A 98 9.94 -8.55 12.16
N GLU A 99 10.53 -7.40 11.84
CA GLU A 99 10.66 -6.28 12.75
C GLU A 99 9.90 -5.08 12.19
N ARG A 100 9.24 -4.32 13.07
CA ARG A 100 8.53 -3.11 12.64
C ARG A 100 9.51 -1.95 12.58
N PHE A 101 9.67 -1.37 11.40
CA PHE A 101 10.31 -0.08 11.26
C PHE A 101 9.37 1.03 11.77
N PRO A 102 9.88 2.09 12.43
CA PRO A 102 9.04 3.17 12.94
C PRO A 102 8.28 3.88 11.82
N ALA A 103 7.00 4.18 12.03
CA ALA A 103 6.22 4.96 11.08
C ALA A 103 6.48 6.46 11.27
N GLN A 104 6.65 7.20 10.17
CA GLN A 104 6.75 8.66 10.20
C GLN A 104 5.36 9.29 10.10
N LYS A 105 5.04 10.17 11.06
CA LYS A 105 3.79 10.95 11.04
C LYS A 105 3.87 12.06 9.99
N HIS A 106 2.72 12.42 9.42
CA HIS A 106 2.62 13.60 8.58
C HIS A 106 3.02 14.86 9.38
N GLN A 107 3.79 15.74 8.75
CA GLN A 107 4.19 17.05 9.26
C GLN A 107 4.22 18.01 8.08
N ALA A 108 3.39 19.05 8.13
CA ALA A 108 3.30 20.05 7.07
C ALA A 108 4.69 20.66 6.76
N GLY A 109 5.03 20.75 5.48
CA GLY A 109 6.31 21.29 5.01
C GLY A 109 7.53 20.38 5.21
N LYS A 110 7.37 19.15 5.75
CA LYS A 110 8.47 18.20 5.91
C LYS A 110 8.17 16.89 5.18
N LEU A 111 9.00 16.58 4.19
CA LEU A 111 8.94 15.30 3.49
C LEU A 111 9.40 14.15 4.40
N LYS A 112 8.66 13.04 4.34
CA LYS A 112 9.04 11.76 4.93
C LYS A 112 10.14 11.12 4.12
N GLU A 113 11.02 10.39 4.78
CA GLU A 113 12.18 9.73 4.18
C GLU A 113 11.82 8.37 3.57
N TYR A 114 10.72 7.76 4.01
CA TYR A 114 10.29 6.45 3.53
C TYR A 114 8.79 6.19 3.77
N TYR A 115 8.24 5.31 2.95
CA TYR A 115 6.89 4.76 3.07
C TYR A 115 6.98 3.29 3.51
N LEU A 116 6.17 2.90 4.50
CA LEU A 116 6.04 1.51 4.93
C LEU A 116 4.84 0.86 4.26
N LEU A 117 5.08 -0.19 3.47
CA LEU A 117 4.03 -0.91 2.75
C LEU A 117 4.34 -2.41 2.68
N ASN A 118 3.41 -3.20 2.15
CA ASN A 118 3.70 -4.58 1.76
C ASN A 118 4.48 -4.56 0.45
N ALA A 119 5.60 -5.26 0.37
CA ALA A 119 6.42 -5.34 -0.84
C ALA A 119 5.61 -5.80 -2.06
N ALA A 120 4.64 -6.71 -1.86
CA ALA A 120 3.76 -7.19 -2.92
C ALA A 120 2.91 -6.06 -3.54
N SER A 121 2.62 -4.98 -2.81
CA SER A 121 1.88 -3.84 -3.33
C SER A 121 2.64 -3.03 -4.38
N LEU A 122 3.97 -3.23 -4.48
CA LEU A 122 4.80 -2.59 -5.51
C LEU A 122 4.72 -3.32 -6.85
N LEU A 123 4.43 -4.62 -6.86
CA LEU A 123 4.39 -5.42 -8.09
C LEU A 123 3.50 -4.83 -9.19
N PRO A 124 2.23 -4.41 -8.95
CA PRO A 124 1.41 -3.79 -9.99
C PRO A 124 1.97 -2.45 -10.47
N VAL A 125 2.62 -1.69 -9.60
CA VAL A 125 3.27 -0.41 -9.96
C VAL A 125 4.46 -0.66 -10.88
N LEU A 126 5.29 -1.65 -10.55
CA LEU A 126 6.44 -2.02 -11.36
C LEU A 126 6.03 -2.60 -12.72
N ALA A 127 4.97 -3.41 -12.75
CA ALA A 127 4.43 -3.98 -13.99
C ALA A 127 3.77 -2.95 -14.90
N LEU A 128 3.32 -1.80 -14.37
CA LEU A 128 2.75 -0.72 -15.17
C LEU A 128 3.82 -0.01 -16.02
N GLU A 129 5.09 -0.08 -15.62
CA GLU A 129 6.25 0.47 -16.33
C GLU A 129 6.03 1.92 -16.80
N VAL A 130 5.54 2.75 -15.87
CA VAL A 130 5.31 4.18 -16.12
C VAL A 130 6.61 4.86 -16.52
N LYS A 131 6.54 5.71 -17.55
CA LYS A 131 7.66 6.52 -18.04
C LYS A 131 7.44 8.00 -17.76
N ASP A 132 8.54 8.73 -17.73
CA ASP A 132 8.52 10.19 -17.55
C ASP A 132 7.71 10.86 -18.67
N GLY A 133 6.86 11.80 -18.30
CA GLY A 133 6.00 12.55 -19.22
C GLY A 133 4.67 11.87 -19.58
N GLU A 134 4.45 10.60 -19.25
CA GLU A 134 3.17 9.91 -19.48
C GLU A 134 2.05 10.51 -18.62
N ASN A 135 0.82 10.50 -19.14
CA ASN A 135 -0.40 10.81 -18.40
C ASN A 135 -0.88 9.55 -17.67
N VAL A 136 -0.90 9.59 -16.35
CA VAL A 136 -1.15 8.43 -15.50
C VAL A 136 -2.40 8.63 -14.66
N LEU A 137 -3.21 7.58 -14.52
CA LEU A 137 -4.36 7.52 -13.61
C LEU A 137 -4.13 6.44 -12.55
N ASP A 138 -4.25 6.80 -11.28
CA ASP A 138 -4.50 5.88 -10.18
C ASP A 138 -5.98 5.98 -9.80
N LEU A 139 -6.77 4.99 -10.20
CA LEU A 139 -8.24 5.07 -10.18
C LEU A 139 -8.83 4.99 -8.75
N CYS A 140 -8.12 4.32 -7.84
CA CYS A 140 -8.54 4.03 -6.48
C CYS A 140 -7.35 4.27 -5.53
N ALA A 141 -6.92 5.52 -5.47
CA ALA A 141 -5.57 5.88 -5.05
C ALA A 141 -5.34 5.82 -3.54
N ALA A 142 -6.36 6.03 -2.69
CA ALA A 142 -6.10 6.15 -1.26
C ALA A 142 -5.78 4.79 -0.62
N PRO A 143 -4.92 4.75 0.41
CA PRO A 143 -4.32 5.90 1.11
C PRO A 143 -3.09 6.51 0.40
N GLY A 144 -2.73 6.09 -0.81
CA GLY A 144 -1.69 6.74 -1.62
C GLY A 144 -0.37 5.99 -1.71
N GLY A 145 -0.24 4.80 -1.12
CA GLY A 145 1.03 4.05 -1.14
C GLY A 145 1.49 3.65 -2.54
N LYS A 146 0.56 3.25 -3.42
CA LYS A 146 0.87 2.94 -4.83
C LYS A 146 1.12 4.20 -5.65
N SER A 147 0.38 5.28 -5.38
CA SER A 147 0.58 6.57 -6.04
C SER A 147 1.96 7.16 -5.70
N VAL A 148 2.37 7.10 -4.43
CA VAL A 148 3.73 7.45 -4.00
C VAL A 148 4.76 6.57 -4.70
N ALA A 149 4.52 5.26 -4.79
CA ALA A 149 5.43 4.34 -5.47
C ALA A 149 5.59 4.65 -6.97
N ILE A 150 4.52 5.02 -7.67
CA ILE A 150 4.58 5.48 -9.07
C ILE A 150 5.52 6.70 -9.16
N LEU A 151 5.38 7.67 -8.26
CA LEU A 151 6.22 8.88 -8.22
C LEU A 151 7.66 8.61 -7.77
N GLN A 152 7.93 7.48 -7.10
CA GLN A 152 9.29 7.03 -6.85
C GLN A 152 9.93 6.43 -8.11
N CYS A 153 9.12 5.84 -9.00
CA CYS A 153 9.59 5.29 -10.26
C CYS A 153 9.78 6.38 -11.34
N ALA A 154 8.79 7.24 -11.56
CA ALA A 154 8.76 8.14 -12.70
C ALA A 154 8.28 9.54 -12.32
N CYS A 155 8.43 10.47 -13.26
CA CYS A 155 7.85 11.81 -13.23
C CYS A 155 6.74 11.89 -14.30
N PRO A 156 5.48 11.53 -13.97
CA PRO A 156 4.36 11.67 -14.90
C PRO A 156 4.20 13.11 -15.40
N GLY A 157 3.75 13.28 -16.64
CA GLY A 157 3.41 14.60 -17.19
C GLY A 157 2.13 15.15 -16.57
N ARG A 158 1.15 14.27 -16.35
CA ARG A 158 -0.03 14.50 -15.50
C ARG A 158 -0.27 13.27 -14.67
N PHE A 159 -0.57 13.46 -13.39
CA PHE A 159 -0.91 12.36 -12.51
C PHE A 159 -2.27 12.58 -11.87
N HIS A 160 -3.25 11.75 -12.23
CA HIS A 160 -4.59 11.81 -11.66
C HIS A 160 -4.75 10.73 -10.60
N CYS A 161 -4.93 11.13 -9.34
CA CYS A 161 -5.22 10.23 -8.23
C CYS A 161 -6.70 10.39 -7.83
N ASN A 162 -7.51 9.39 -8.13
CA ASN A 162 -8.93 9.41 -7.80
C ASN A 162 -9.21 8.58 -6.53
N GLU A 163 -10.00 9.12 -5.61
CA GLU A 163 -10.53 8.39 -4.46
C GLU A 163 -11.97 8.81 -4.20
N TYR A 164 -12.90 7.86 -4.31
CA TYR A 164 -14.33 8.12 -4.16
C TYR A 164 -14.72 8.48 -2.71
N ASP A 165 -14.08 7.89 -1.70
CA ASP A 165 -14.42 8.12 -0.30
C ASP A 165 -13.76 9.41 0.25
N ASP A 166 -14.57 10.30 0.83
CA ASP A 166 -14.13 11.60 1.34
C ASP A 166 -13.07 11.51 2.44
N LEU A 167 -13.18 10.53 3.34
CA LEU A 167 -12.24 10.38 4.45
C LEU A 167 -10.90 9.85 3.93
N ARG A 168 -10.94 8.87 3.04
CA ARG A 168 -9.76 8.29 2.41
C ARG A 168 -9.06 9.27 1.47
N ALA A 169 -9.81 10.12 0.77
CA ALA A 169 -9.26 11.18 -0.07
C ALA A 169 -8.42 12.17 0.75
N ARG A 170 -8.86 12.51 1.98
CA ARG A 170 -8.03 13.33 2.90
C ARG A 170 -6.73 12.63 3.29
N TRP A 171 -6.76 11.32 3.53
CA TRP A 171 -5.53 10.56 3.82
C TRP A 171 -4.58 10.50 2.62
N LEU A 172 -5.14 10.44 1.40
CA LEU A 172 -4.37 10.51 0.16
C LEU A 172 -3.70 11.88 0.00
N GLU A 173 -4.42 12.97 0.25
CA GLU A 173 -3.88 14.33 0.22
C GLU A 173 -2.74 14.50 1.24
N GLU A 174 -2.94 14.10 2.50
CA GLU A 174 -1.89 14.12 3.53
C GLU A 174 -0.68 13.26 3.14
N THR A 175 -0.92 12.14 2.46
CA THR A 175 0.15 11.28 1.95
C THR A 175 0.92 11.96 0.84
N ILE A 176 0.25 12.57 -0.15
CA ILE A 176 0.93 13.31 -1.22
C ILE A 176 1.77 14.44 -0.64
N GLU A 177 1.22 15.25 0.27
CA GLU A 177 1.95 16.34 0.93
C GLU A 177 3.16 15.82 1.73
N SER A 178 3.04 14.64 2.34
CA SER A 178 4.12 14.03 3.13
C SER A 178 5.29 13.53 2.28
N PHE A 179 5.11 13.30 0.98
CA PHE A 179 6.11 12.60 0.16
C PHE A 179 6.57 13.41 -1.04
N ILE A 180 5.75 14.30 -1.56
CA ILE A 180 5.98 14.98 -2.83
C ILE A 180 6.31 16.45 -2.60
N PRO A 181 7.43 16.97 -3.15
CA PRO A 181 7.78 18.38 -3.01
C PRO A 181 6.84 19.29 -3.83
N GLU A 182 6.63 20.51 -3.35
CA GLU A 182 5.70 21.50 -3.91
C GLU A 182 5.77 21.68 -5.44
N PRO A 183 6.96 21.75 -6.09
CA PRO A 183 7.05 21.88 -7.54
C PRO A 183 6.38 20.75 -8.34
N LEU A 184 6.30 19.56 -7.77
CA LEU A 184 5.69 18.38 -8.40
C LEU A 184 4.22 18.21 -8.04
N ILE A 185 3.74 18.82 -6.95
CA ILE A 185 2.33 18.74 -6.53
C ILE A 185 1.41 19.30 -7.61
N ASN A 186 1.83 20.34 -8.34
CA ASN A 186 1.04 20.95 -9.41
C ASN A 186 0.75 20.00 -10.60
N LEU A 187 1.52 18.91 -10.74
CA LEU A 187 1.28 17.87 -11.74
C LEU A 187 0.29 16.81 -11.26
N ILE A 188 -0.07 16.81 -9.98
CA ILE A 188 -0.93 15.84 -9.33
C ILE A 188 -2.33 16.44 -9.14
N MET A 189 -3.31 15.83 -9.80
CA MET A 189 -4.72 16.10 -9.60
C MET A 189 -5.30 15.05 -8.64
N VAL A 190 -5.86 15.48 -7.51
CA VAL A 190 -6.68 14.62 -6.66
C VAL A 190 -8.15 14.88 -6.97
N SER A 191 -8.94 13.82 -7.18
CA SER A 191 -10.38 13.95 -7.38
C SER A 191 -11.18 12.92 -6.61
N LYS A 192 -12.48 13.17 -6.47
CA LYS A 192 -13.43 12.35 -5.73
C LYS A 192 -14.60 11.94 -6.61
N LEU A 193 -14.26 11.32 -7.74
CA LEU A 193 -15.24 10.88 -8.72
C LEU A 193 -15.54 9.39 -8.56
N ASP A 194 -16.73 9.00 -9.01
CA ASP A 194 -17.02 7.59 -9.25
C ASP A 194 -16.11 7.09 -10.38
N GLY A 195 -15.20 6.18 -10.03
CA GLY A 195 -14.20 5.66 -10.98
C GLY A 195 -14.82 5.04 -12.22
N ARG A 196 -16.05 4.53 -12.13
CA ARG A 196 -16.78 3.92 -13.25
C ARG A 196 -17.11 4.89 -14.37
N HIS A 197 -17.06 6.19 -14.11
CA HIS A 197 -17.39 7.22 -15.11
C HIS A 197 -16.17 7.95 -15.66
N ILE A 198 -14.97 7.71 -15.11
CA ILE A 198 -13.77 8.47 -15.50
C ILE A 198 -13.39 8.19 -16.96
N GLY A 199 -13.54 6.95 -17.43
CA GLY A 199 -13.30 6.59 -18.84
C GLY A 199 -14.19 7.38 -19.81
N ASP A 200 -15.47 7.55 -19.49
CA ASP A 200 -16.41 8.33 -20.30
C ASP A 200 -16.14 9.83 -20.23
N LEU A 201 -15.75 10.35 -19.06
CA LEU A 201 -15.45 11.77 -18.86
C LEU A 201 -14.12 12.19 -19.50
N LYS A 202 -13.16 11.26 -19.60
CA LYS A 202 -11.79 11.52 -20.05
C LYS A 202 -11.33 10.41 -21.03
N PRO A 203 -12.01 10.28 -22.19
CA PRO A 203 -11.71 9.21 -23.14
C PRO A 203 -10.28 9.36 -23.67
N GLU A 204 -9.55 8.24 -23.74
CA GLU A 204 -8.19 8.13 -24.31
C GLU A 204 -7.15 9.11 -23.73
N LEU A 205 -7.41 9.68 -22.55
CA LEU A 205 -6.53 10.69 -21.96
C LEU A 205 -5.24 10.11 -21.34
N TYR A 206 -5.32 8.89 -20.81
CA TYR A 206 -4.26 8.30 -20.00
C TYR A 206 -3.47 7.26 -20.78
N ASP A 207 -2.15 7.40 -20.77
CA ASP A 207 -1.23 6.42 -21.33
C ASP A 207 -1.16 5.17 -20.44
N LYS A 208 -1.32 5.36 -19.12
CA LYS A 208 -1.24 4.30 -18.11
C LYS A 208 -2.34 4.47 -17.07
N VAL A 209 -2.96 3.35 -16.70
CA VAL A 209 -4.01 3.31 -15.67
C VAL A 209 -3.70 2.20 -14.65
N LEU A 210 -3.61 2.57 -13.37
CA LEU A 210 -3.59 1.64 -12.26
C LEU A 210 -5.00 1.50 -11.68
N VAL A 211 -5.50 0.27 -11.68
CA VAL A 211 -6.84 -0.07 -11.17
C VAL A 211 -6.71 -0.97 -9.93
N ASP A 212 -6.31 -0.37 -8.80
CA ASP A 212 -6.24 -1.03 -7.48
C ASP A 212 -7.60 -1.05 -6.79
N THR A 213 -8.52 -1.83 -7.35
CA THR A 213 -9.93 -1.81 -6.94
C THR A 213 -10.17 -2.16 -5.47
N PRO A 214 -11.25 -1.64 -4.85
CA PRO A 214 -11.72 -2.10 -3.55
C PRO A 214 -11.93 -3.61 -3.56
N CYS A 215 -11.27 -4.30 -2.64
CA CYS A 215 -11.32 -5.75 -2.55
C CYS A 215 -11.85 -6.22 -1.19
N SER A 216 -11.91 -7.53 -1.04
CA SER A 216 -12.33 -8.17 0.20
C SER A 216 -11.32 -8.02 1.33
N ASN A 217 -10.10 -7.53 1.06
CA ASN A 217 -9.05 -7.19 2.03
C ASN A 217 -8.84 -8.27 3.10
N ASP A 218 -8.67 -9.52 2.64
CA ASP A 218 -8.80 -10.75 3.43
C ASP A 218 -7.95 -10.76 4.70
N ARG A 219 -6.70 -10.32 4.59
CA ARG A 219 -5.80 -10.22 5.74
C ARG A 219 -6.37 -9.30 6.82
N SER A 220 -6.96 -8.16 6.45
CA SER A 220 -7.50 -7.21 7.42
C SER A 220 -8.74 -7.78 8.12
N TRP A 221 -9.65 -8.37 7.35
CA TRP A 221 -10.89 -8.93 7.89
C TRP A 221 -10.68 -10.19 8.74
N LEU A 222 -9.62 -10.96 8.49
CA LEU A 222 -9.24 -12.08 9.36
C LEU A 222 -9.01 -11.67 10.81
N PHE A 223 -8.65 -10.41 11.07
CA PHE A 223 -8.44 -9.90 12.43
C PHE A 223 -9.48 -8.85 12.83
N SER A 224 -10.66 -8.87 12.19
CA SER A 224 -11.78 -8.03 12.60
C SER A 224 -12.25 -8.42 14.01
N SER A 225 -12.39 -7.42 14.89
CA SER A 225 -13.01 -7.61 16.20
C SER A 225 -14.54 -7.66 16.13
N ASP A 226 -15.14 -7.15 15.04
CA ASP A 226 -16.58 -7.14 14.83
C ASP A 226 -16.99 -8.32 13.94
N ILE A 227 -17.60 -9.33 14.56
CA ILE A 227 -18.06 -10.56 13.91
C ILE A 227 -19.26 -10.30 13.00
N HIS A 228 -20.16 -9.39 13.39
CA HIS A 228 -21.34 -9.07 12.60
C HIS A 228 -20.94 -8.39 11.29
N GLN A 229 -20.07 -7.39 11.37
CA GLN A 229 -19.52 -6.72 10.18
C GLN A 229 -18.71 -7.66 9.31
N ALA A 230 -17.89 -8.53 9.92
CA ALA A 230 -17.13 -9.53 9.17
C ALA A 230 -18.05 -10.49 8.40
N THR A 231 -19.13 -10.95 9.03
CA THR A 231 -20.12 -11.83 8.39
C THR A 231 -20.84 -11.15 7.23
N LEU A 232 -21.30 -9.91 7.44
CA LEU A 232 -21.92 -9.11 6.37
C LEU A 232 -20.96 -8.91 5.20
N ARG A 233 -19.68 -8.62 5.49
CA ARG A 233 -18.66 -8.47 4.45
C ARG A 233 -18.46 -9.75 3.64
N LEU A 234 -18.46 -10.92 4.28
CA LEU A 234 -18.36 -12.21 3.58
C LEU A 234 -19.52 -12.43 2.59
N ILE A 235 -20.73 -12.06 2.98
CA ILE A 235 -21.93 -12.15 2.12
C ILE A 235 -21.79 -11.20 0.91
N GLN A 236 -21.32 -9.97 1.16
CA GLN A 236 -21.15 -8.94 0.14
C GLN A 236 -19.93 -9.15 -0.79
N ARG A 237 -19.06 -10.14 -0.53
CA ARG A 237 -17.88 -10.40 -1.38
C ARG A 237 -18.24 -10.58 -2.86
N LYS A 238 -19.40 -11.16 -3.16
CA LYS A 238 -19.88 -11.36 -4.54
C LYS A 238 -20.25 -10.06 -5.24
N GLU A 239 -20.67 -9.05 -4.51
CA GLU A 239 -21.00 -7.74 -5.08
C GLU A 239 -19.72 -6.97 -5.45
N LEU A 240 -18.62 -7.22 -4.73
CA LEU A 240 -17.32 -6.61 -5.03
C LEU A 240 -16.81 -7.01 -6.41
N SER A 241 -16.95 -8.27 -6.84
CA SER A 241 -16.48 -8.67 -8.17
C SER A 241 -17.20 -7.93 -9.29
N TYR A 242 -18.50 -7.67 -9.12
CA TYR A 242 -19.26 -6.86 -10.07
C TYR A 242 -18.74 -5.42 -10.12
N LEU A 243 -18.51 -4.79 -8.97
CA LEU A 243 -17.94 -3.44 -8.92
C LEU A 243 -16.52 -3.39 -9.52
N GLN A 244 -15.69 -4.38 -9.24
CA GLN A 244 -14.32 -4.48 -9.77
C GLN A 244 -14.33 -4.58 -11.30
N PHE A 245 -15.25 -5.36 -11.86
CA PHE A 245 -15.45 -5.44 -13.30
C PHE A 245 -15.90 -4.10 -13.89
N GLN A 246 -16.83 -3.39 -13.25
CA GLN A 246 -17.26 -2.07 -13.69
C GLN A 246 -16.14 -1.01 -13.65
N LEU A 247 -15.22 -1.11 -12.70
CA LEU A 247 -14.08 -0.19 -12.58
C LEU A 247 -12.98 -0.48 -13.61
N LEU A 248 -12.89 -1.72 -14.11
CA LEU A 248 -11.88 -2.13 -15.08
C LEU A 248 -12.30 -1.88 -16.53
N ARG A 249 -13.62 -1.87 -16.80
CA ARG A 249 -14.21 -1.71 -18.12
C ARG A 249 -14.00 -0.30 -18.67
#